data_AF-A0A7S2TX23-F1
#
_entry.id   AF-A0A7S2TX23-F1
#
_cell.length_a   1.000
_cell.length_b   1.000
_cell.length_c   1.000
_cell.angle_alpha   90.00
_cell.angle_beta   90.00
_cell.angle_gamma   90.00
#
_symmetry.space_group_name_H-M   'P 1'
#
loop_
_entity.id
_entity.type
_entity.pdbx_description
1 polymer ?
#
loop_
_entity_poly.entity_id
_entity_poly.type
_entity_poly.pdbx_seq_one_letter_code
_entity_poly.pdbx_strand_id
1 'polypeptide(L)'
;DHMEMMAEDAGVGVSDGPEMQVTTTLTKMAKSLFTLIKEAADQNQKIGRKLLVLIENFHFFWRVYDTRIPRIKSIMGKVEEAHDMYVENLKAYVKWHVEYELKKLSDFWDNIDRKLDNNQTEELQFLIPKQEVLTMVRKTLPNLQKNITNIYKRVEKHLPSNTDLRMEVWRALQAYFLDRFKKFESQVAQCYHNFKELPKTSADVKKYFQSHMADEKTS
;
A
#
# COMPACT_ATOMS: atom_id res chain seq x y z
N ASP A 1 77.47 18.18 12.41
CA ASP A 1 76.41 19.14 12.08
C ASP A 1 75.26 18.47 11.35
N HIS A 2 74.18 18.41 12.11
CA HIS A 2 72.85 17.98 11.71
C HIS A 2 72.35 18.80 10.51
N MET A 3 71.82 18.13 9.49
CA MET A 3 70.89 18.77 8.57
C MET A 3 69.60 17.94 8.55
N GLU A 4 68.78 18.25 9.55
CA GLU A 4 67.37 17.92 9.65
C GLU A 4 66.62 18.82 8.65
N MET A 5 66.04 18.24 7.61
CA MET A 5 65.13 18.97 6.71
C MET A 5 63.83 18.18 6.58
N MET A 6 62.96 18.47 7.54
CA MET A 6 61.50 18.50 7.49
C MET A 6 60.86 17.89 6.23
N ALA A 7 60.18 16.76 6.42
CA ALA A 7 59.09 16.34 5.57
C ALA A 7 57.90 17.28 5.81
N GLU A 8 57.61 18.17 4.85
CA GLU A 8 56.33 18.87 4.80
C GLU A 8 55.26 17.91 4.27
N ASP A 9 54.46 17.43 5.21
CA ASP A 9 53.15 16.81 5.03
C ASP A 9 52.21 17.82 4.34
N ALA A 10 52.16 17.78 3.02
CA ALA A 10 51.12 18.46 2.25
C ALA A 10 49.85 17.61 2.31
N GLY A 11 49.20 17.65 3.48
CA GLY A 11 47.79 17.32 3.60
C GLY A 11 47.00 18.21 2.64
N VAL A 12 46.64 17.65 1.48
CA VAL A 12 45.64 18.25 0.59
C VAL A 12 44.31 18.16 1.31
N GLY A 13 44.06 19.15 2.17
CA GLY A 13 42.74 19.47 2.65
C GLY A 13 41.88 19.79 1.44
N VAL A 14 41.14 18.78 0.98
CA VAL A 14 40.02 18.97 0.05
C VAL A 14 39.11 19.98 0.74
N SER A 15 39.11 21.21 0.23
CA SER A 15 38.25 22.27 0.74
C SER A 15 36.81 21.86 0.44
N ASP A 16 36.18 21.21 1.41
CA ASP A 16 34.76 20.84 1.41
C ASP A 16 33.92 22.12 1.38
N GLY A 17 33.66 22.62 0.17
CA GLY A 17 33.04 23.91 -0.10
C GLY A 17 31.54 24.00 0.24
N PRO A 18 30.88 25.12 -0.13
CA PRO A 18 29.46 25.40 0.12
C PRO A 18 28.50 24.29 -0.33
N GLU A 19 28.88 23.52 -1.36
CA GLU A 19 28.08 22.40 -1.91
C GLU A 19 27.94 21.23 -0.91
N MET A 20 28.97 20.95 -0.09
CA MET A 20 28.88 19.95 0.97
C MET A 20 27.98 20.42 2.13
N GLN A 21 27.95 21.72 2.41
CA GLN A 21 27.05 22.28 3.42
C GLN A 21 25.59 22.23 2.96
N VAL A 22 25.31 22.54 1.69
CA VAL A 22 23.96 22.48 1.10
C VAL A 22 23.44 21.04 1.11
N THR A 23 24.23 20.07 0.63
CA THR A 23 23.84 18.65 0.61
C THR A 23 23.58 18.10 2.01
N THR A 24 24.44 18.42 2.99
CA THR A 24 24.24 18.06 4.40
C THR A 24 22.97 18.66 4.99
N THR A 25 22.69 19.93 4.69
CA THR A 25 21.51 20.65 5.18
C THR A 25 20.23 20.04 4.62
N LEU A 26 20.19 19.75 3.31
CA LEU A 26 19.06 19.09 2.65
C LEU A 26 18.74 17.73 3.28
N THR A 27 19.76 16.90 3.53
CA THR A 27 19.56 15.60 4.18
C THR A 27 19.03 15.75 5.60
N LYS A 28 19.51 16.73 6.38
CA LYS A 28 19.00 17.03 7.73
C LYS A 28 17.55 17.49 7.69
N MET A 29 17.19 18.40 6.78
CA MET A 29 15.81 18.88 6.61
C MET A 29 14.87 17.74 6.24
N ALA A 30 15.26 16.87 5.30
CA ALA A 30 14.47 15.70 4.91
C ALA A 30 14.26 14.74 6.09
N LYS A 31 15.30 14.47 6.88
CA LYS A 31 15.20 13.65 8.11
C LYS A 31 14.20 14.26 9.09
N SER A 32 14.33 15.54 9.42
CA SER A 32 13.43 16.23 10.34
C SER A 32 11.98 16.22 9.84
N LEU A 33 11.76 16.46 8.54
CA LEU A 33 10.44 16.40 7.93
C LEU A 33 9.81 15.01 8.08
N PHE A 34 10.57 13.94 7.84
CA PHE A 34 10.08 12.56 7.96
C PHE A 34 9.65 12.26 9.40
N THR A 35 10.43 12.71 10.39
CA THR A 35 10.07 12.58 11.80
C THR A 35 8.76 13.29 12.11
N LEU A 36 8.61 14.55 11.67
CA LEU A 36 7.39 15.33 11.90
C LEU A 36 6.15 14.70 11.26
N ILE A 37 6.28 14.16 10.04
CA ILE A 37 5.19 13.45 9.36
C ILE A 37 4.77 12.21 10.17
N LYS A 38 5.73 11.41 10.65
CA LYS A 38 5.43 10.21 11.44
C LYS A 38 4.75 10.57 12.76
N GLU A 39 5.24 11.58 13.45
CA GLU A 39 4.65 12.08 14.70
C GLU A 39 3.22 12.61 14.48
N ALA A 40 2.99 13.41 13.43
CA ALA A 40 1.66 13.89 13.07
C ALA A 40 0.70 12.75 12.71
N ALA A 41 1.20 11.71 12.02
CA ALA A 41 0.42 10.52 11.73
C ALA A 41 0.05 9.76 13.02
N ASP A 42 0.97 9.65 13.97
CA ASP A 42 0.76 8.96 15.25
C ASP A 42 -0.21 9.68 16.20
N GLN A 43 -0.39 10.99 16.03
CA GLN A 43 -1.44 11.74 16.74
C GLN A 43 -2.86 11.33 16.33
N ASN A 44 -3.03 10.63 15.20
CA ASN A 44 -4.34 10.18 14.72
C ASN A 44 -4.74 8.82 15.32
N GLN A 45 -5.72 8.82 16.23
CA GLN A 45 -6.27 7.59 16.82
C GLN A 45 -6.96 6.67 15.79
N LYS A 46 -7.46 7.23 14.68
CA LYS A 46 -8.11 6.46 13.62
C LYS A 46 -7.05 5.96 12.64
N ILE A 47 -6.86 4.64 12.60
CA ILE A 47 -5.86 3.97 11.74
C ILE A 47 -5.94 4.44 10.28
N GLY A 48 -7.15 4.56 9.71
CA GLY A 48 -7.34 5.01 8.33
C GLY A 48 -6.93 6.48 8.08
N ARG A 49 -6.90 7.32 9.12
CA ARG A 49 -6.38 8.71 9.02
C ARG A 49 -4.87 8.74 9.19
N LYS A 50 -4.32 7.97 10.13
CA LYS A 50 -2.86 7.79 10.28
C LYS A 50 -2.22 7.34 8.96
N LEU A 51 -2.76 6.28 8.35
CA LEU A 51 -2.25 5.75 7.08
C LEU A 51 -2.35 6.77 5.94
N LEU A 52 -3.45 7.55 5.89
CA LEU A 52 -3.64 8.58 4.88
C LEU A 52 -2.57 9.67 4.95
N VAL A 53 -2.24 10.15 6.17
CA VAL A 53 -1.16 11.14 6.37
C VAL A 53 0.16 10.62 5.81
N LEU A 54 0.50 9.37 6.11
CA LEU A 54 1.75 8.76 5.62
C LEU A 54 1.74 8.63 4.09
N ILE A 55 0.67 8.11 3.50
CA ILE A 55 0.55 7.93 2.06
C ILE A 55 0.65 9.26 1.31
N GLU A 56 -0.13 10.28 1.69
CA GLU A 56 -0.14 11.56 0.98
C GLU A 56 1.23 12.25 1.02
N ASN A 57 1.86 12.30 2.19
CA ASN A 57 3.11 13.03 2.37
C ASN A 57 4.29 12.31 1.72
N PHE A 58 4.40 10.99 1.90
CA PHE A 58 5.52 10.25 1.32
C PHE A 58 5.37 10.05 -0.19
N HIS A 59 4.14 9.93 -0.70
CA HIS A 59 3.88 9.97 -2.15
C HIS A 59 4.33 11.31 -2.73
N PHE A 60 3.93 12.43 -2.12
CA PHE A 60 4.32 13.75 -2.61
C PHE A 60 5.84 13.94 -2.59
N PHE A 61 6.51 13.59 -1.49
CA PHE A 61 7.97 13.68 -1.38
C PHE A 61 8.64 12.87 -2.49
N TRP A 62 8.30 11.58 -2.61
CA TRP A 62 8.85 10.72 -3.65
C TRP A 62 8.63 11.30 -5.05
N ARG A 63 7.40 11.68 -5.40
CA ARG A 63 7.08 12.18 -6.75
C ARG A 63 7.82 13.46 -7.10
N VAL A 64 7.95 14.40 -6.17
CA VAL A 64 8.66 15.67 -6.42
C VAL A 64 10.15 15.41 -6.69
N TYR A 65 10.82 14.63 -5.84
CA TYR A 65 12.26 14.44 -5.92
C TYR A 65 12.70 13.37 -6.94
N ASP A 66 11.85 12.41 -7.28
CA ASP A 66 12.14 11.41 -8.31
C ASP A 66 11.97 11.97 -9.73
N THR A 67 10.95 12.81 -9.96
CA THR A 67 10.55 13.22 -11.33
C THR A 67 10.81 14.68 -11.68
N ARG A 68 10.92 15.59 -10.70
CA ARG A 68 10.86 17.05 -10.97
C ARG A 68 12.15 17.81 -10.68
N ILE A 69 13.07 17.26 -9.89
CA ILE A 69 14.28 17.96 -9.44
C ILE A 69 15.52 17.20 -9.95
N PRO A 70 16.60 17.87 -10.40
CA PRO A 70 17.86 17.21 -10.71
C PRO A 70 18.28 16.29 -9.55
N ARG A 71 18.72 15.06 -9.86
CA ARG A 71 19.05 14.05 -8.84
C ARG A 71 20.18 14.52 -7.92
N ILE A 72 19.83 15.16 -6.81
CA ILE A 72 20.76 15.50 -5.75
C ILE A 72 21.11 14.19 -5.05
N LYS A 73 22.31 13.65 -5.33
CA LYS A 73 22.72 12.33 -4.83
C LYS A 73 22.52 12.16 -3.32
N SER A 74 22.73 13.22 -2.53
CA SER A 74 22.62 13.18 -1.06
C SER A 74 21.20 12.98 -0.53
N ILE A 75 20.15 13.25 -1.32
CA ILE A 75 18.75 13.05 -0.92
C ILE A 75 18.13 11.78 -1.48
N MET A 76 18.79 11.09 -2.44
CA MET A 76 18.24 9.91 -3.11
C MET A 76 17.86 8.79 -2.14
N GLY A 77 18.67 8.53 -1.11
CA GLY A 77 18.31 7.53 -0.09
C GLY A 77 17.02 7.89 0.67
N LYS A 78 16.68 9.18 0.80
CA LYS A 78 15.39 9.62 1.35
C LYS A 78 14.24 9.52 0.36
N VAL A 79 14.51 9.64 -0.94
CA VAL A 79 13.52 9.41 -1.99
C VAL A 79 13.10 7.94 -2.00
N GLU A 80 14.07 7.02 -1.91
CA GLU A 80 13.82 5.58 -1.78
C GLU A 80 13.06 5.25 -0.49
N GLU A 81 13.49 5.79 0.66
CA GLU A 81 12.77 5.61 1.93
C GLU A 81 11.32 6.13 1.87
N ALA A 82 11.09 7.29 1.24
CA ALA A 82 9.73 7.80 1.04
C ALA A 82 8.90 6.88 0.15
N HIS A 83 9.46 6.37 -0.93
CA HIS A 83 8.76 5.42 -1.79
C HIS A 83 8.35 4.16 -1.02
N ASP A 84 9.26 3.57 -0.24
CA ASP A 84 8.99 2.37 0.53
C ASP A 84 7.93 2.61 1.60
N MET A 85 8.02 3.75 2.31
CA MET A 85 7.00 4.18 3.26
C MET A 85 5.64 4.38 2.58
N TYR A 86 5.60 5.00 1.41
CA TYR A 86 4.37 5.15 0.63
C TYR A 86 3.77 3.78 0.29
N VAL A 87 4.56 2.87 -0.28
CA VAL A 87 4.09 1.54 -0.71
C VAL A 87 3.62 0.69 0.46
N GLU A 88 4.36 0.67 1.58
CA GLU A 88 3.98 -0.08 2.78
C GLU A 88 2.65 0.42 3.35
N ASN A 89 2.53 1.74 3.52
CA ASN A 89 1.31 2.33 4.09
C ASN A 89 0.13 2.22 3.13
N LEU A 90 0.35 2.29 1.81
CA LEU A 90 -0.68 2.05 0.80
C LEU A 90 -1.24 0.64 0.90
N LYS A 91 -0.37 -0.38 1.03
CA LYS A 91 -0.79 -1.77 1.24
C LYS A 91 -1.65 -1.90 2.49
N ALA A 92 -1.24 -1.30 3.61
CA ALA A 92 -2.00 -1.31 4.85
C ALA A 92 -3.36 -0.59 4.72
N TYR A 93 -3.40 0.54 4.02
CA TYR A 93 -4.62 1.34 3.82
C TYR A 93 -5.65 0.62 2.94
N VAL A 94 -5.17 0.00 1.86
CA VAL A 94 -5.96 -0.85 0.97
C VAL A 94 -6.57 -2.02 1.74
N LYS A 95 -5.75 -2.74 2.52
CA LYS A 95 -6.22 -3.85 3.37
C LYS A 95 -7.27 -3.36 4.38
N TRP A 96 -6.99 -2.25 5.07
CA TRP A 96 -7.90 -1.66 6.05
C TRP A 96 -9.28 -1.35 5.47
N HIS A 97 -9.35 -0.77 4.27
CA HIS A 97 -10.65 -0.49 3.61
C HIS A 97 -11.46 -1.75 3.36
N VAL A 98 -10.80 -2.81 2.90
CA VAL A 98 -11.46 -4.10 2.64
C VAL A 98 -11.93 -4.74 3.94
N GLU A 99 -11.10 -4.74 4.99
CA GLU A 99 -11.49 -5.23 6.32
C GLU A 99 -12.63 -4.42 6.92
N TYR A 100 -12.62 -3.10 6.74
CA TYR A 100 -13.64 -2.21 7.27
C TYR A 100 -15.00 -2.47 6.62
N GLU A 101 -15.05 -2.52 5.28
CA GLU A 101 -16.31 -2.62 4.54
C GLU A 101 -16.80 -4.07 4.36
N LEU A 102 -15.85 -5.01 4.26
CA LEU A 102 -16.09 -6.42 3.93
C LEU A 102 -15.56 -7.35 5.03
N LYS A 103 -15.66 -6.92 6.30
CA LYS A 103 -15.09 -7.63 7.46
C LYS A 103 -15.33 -9.14 7.45
N LYS A 104 -16.59 -9.57 7.29
CA LYS A 104 -16.94 -11.00 7.31
C LYS A 104 -16.24 -11.80 6.20
N LEU A 105 -16.08 -11.20 5.02
CA LEU A 105 -15.39 -11.83 3.90
C LEU A 105 -13.87 -11.85 4.13
N SER A 106 -13.31 -10.74 4.63
CA SER A 106 -11.89 -10.65 4.96
C SER A 106 -11.49 -11.65 6.05
N ASP A 107 -12.23 -11.69 7.16
CA ASP A 107 -12.03 -12.65 8.25
C ASP A 107 -12.09 -14.10 7.74
N PHE A 108 -12.96 -14.37 6.76
CA PHE A 108 -13.10 -15.69 6.17
C PHE A 108 -11.90 -16.08 5.31
N TRP A 109 -11.39 -15.16 4.49
CA TRP A 109 -10.16 -15.40 3.75
C TRP A 109 -8.97 -15.64 4.68
N ASP A 110 -8.83 -14.85 5.74
CA ASP A 110 -7.76 -15.02 6.73
C ASP A 110 -7.90 -16.35 7.48
N ASN A 111 -9.13 -16.80 7.74
CA ASN A 111 -9.38 -18.12 8.31
C ASN A 111 -8.93 -19.25 7.38
N ILE A 112 -9.24 -19.15 6.08
CA ILE A 112 -8.78 -20.12 5.06
C ILE A 112 -7.25 -20.14 5.02
N ASP A 113 -6.61 -18.97 4.92
CA ASP A 113 -5.15 -18.84 4.85
C ASP A 113 -4.49 -19.53 6.05
N ARG A 114 -4.95 -19.23 7.27
CA ARG A 114 -4.43 -19.83 8.51
C ARG A 114 -4.60 -21.35 8.57
N LYS A 115 -5.67 -21.89 7.98
CA LYS A 115 -5.86 -23.35 7.89
C LYS A 115 -4.85 -23.94 6.91
N LEU A 116 -4.60 -23.29 5.78
CA LEU A 116 -3.64 -23.75 4.78
C LEU A 116 -2.17 -23.57 5.18
N ASP A 117 -1.85 -22.66 6.09
CA ASP A 117 -0.49 -22.51 6.62
C ASP A 117 0.00 -23.78 7.35
N ASN A 118 -0.94 -24.60 7.85
CA ASN A 118 -0.64 -25.79 8.66
C ASN A 118 -1.12 -27.10 8.01
N ASN A 119 -1.79 -27.04 6.86
CA ASN A 119 -2.46 -28.19 6.25
C ASN A 119 -2.39 -28.11 4.73
N GLN A 120 -2.50 -29.25 4.05
CA GLN A 120 -2.54 -29.28 2.59
C GLN A 120 -3.87 -28.73 2.06
N THR A 121 -3.89 -28.27 0.81
CA THR A 121 -5.09 -27.63 0.23
C THR A 121 -6.27 -28.59 0.16
N GLU A 122 -6.01 -29.85 -0.15
CA GLU A 122 -6.98 -30.94 -0.23
C GLU A 122 -7.70 -31.20 1.11
N GLU A 123 -7.07 -30.85 2.23
CA GLU A 123 -7.61 -31.01 3.58
C GLU A 123 -8.60 -29.90 3.97
N LEU A 124 -8.62 -28.79 3.22
CA LEU A 124 -9.44 -27.61 3.53
C LEU A 124 -10.94 -27.97 3.61
N GLN A 125 -11.41 -28.92 2.81
CA GLN A 125 -12.81 -29.36 2.82
C GLN A 125 -13.24 -30.01 4.15
N PHE A 126 -12.29 -30.59 4.89
CA PHE A 126 -12.53 -31.20 6.21
C PHE A 126 -12.44 -30.15 7.33
N LEU A 127 -11.61 -29.12 7.13
CA LEU A 127 -11.40 -28.04 8.09
C LEU A 127 -12.48 -26.96 8.02
N ILE A 128 -12.99 -26.70 6.82
CA ILE A 128 -14.05 -25.73 6.53
C ILE A 128 -15.13 -26.46 5.75
N PRO A 129 -16.25 -26.82 6.39
CA PRO A 129 -17.33 -27.54 5.72
C PRO A 129 -17.91 -26.72 4.57
N LYS A 130 -18.28 -27.41 3.48
CA LYS A 130 -18.90 -26.80 2.29
C LYS A 130 -20.08 -25.86 2.62
N GLN A 131 -20.90 -26.19 3.61
CA GLN A 131 -22.05 -25.37 4.01
C GLN A 131 -21.64 -24.02 4.59
N GLU A 132 -20.48 -23.94 5.24
CA GLU A 132 -19.93 -22.69 5.76
C GLU A 132 -19.54 -21.76 4.60
N VAL A 133 -18.83 -22.29 3.60
CA VAL A 133 -18.49 -21.57 2.37
C VAL A 133 -19.76 -21.06 1.66
N LEU A 134 -20.76 -21.92 1.47
CA LEU A 134 -22.04 -21.53 0.86
C LEU A 134 -22.74 -20.42 1.64
N THR A 135 -22.75 -20.52 2.97
CA THR A 135 -23.36 -19.54 3.84
C THR A 135 -22.65 -18.20 3.75
N MET A 136 -21.32 -18.21 3.75
CA MET A 136 -20.51 -16.99 3.58
C MET A 136 -20.80 -16.33 2.24
N VAL A 137 -20.70 -17.09 1.16
CA VAL A 137 -20.91 -16.63 -0.22
C VAL A 137 -22.31 -16.04 -0.42
N ARG A 138 -23.35 -16.72 0.06
CA ARG A 138 -24.74 -16.24 -0.04
C ARG A 138 -25.00 -14.96 0.76
N LYS A 139 -24.30 -14.76 1.88
CA LYS A 139 -24.47 -13.59 2.73
C LYS A 139 -23.69 -12.37 2.23
N THR A 140 -22.50 -12.57 1.65
CA THR A 140 -21.58 -11.46 1.33
C THR A 140 -21.62 -11.04 -0.13
N LEU A 141 -21.56 -11.99 -1.08
CA LEU A 141 -21.40 -11.67 -2.51
C LEU A 141 -22.56 -10.86 -3.13
N PRO A 142 -23.83 -11.00 -2.71
CA PRO A 142 -24.91 -10.16 -3.25
C PRO A 142 -24.72 -8.66 -3.02
N ASN A 143 -24.07 -8.29 -1.91
CA ASN A 143 -23.83 -6.89 -1.55
C ASN A 143 -22.46 -6.37 -2.03
N LEU A 144 -21.69 -7.19 -2.75
CA LEU A 144 -20.29 -6.90 -3.07
C LEU A 144 -20.12 -5.60 -3.86
N GLN A 145 -20.95 -5.36 -4.88
CA GLN A 145 -20.91 -4.13 -5.66
C GLN A 145 -21.18 -2.89 -4.79
N LYS A 146 -22.18 -2.95 -3.90
CA LYS A 146 -22.50 -1.88 -2.96
C LYS A 146 -21.32 -1.58 -2.03
N ASN A 147 -20.68 -2.62 -1.51
CA ASN A 147 -19.52 -2.48 -0.63
C ASN A 147 -18.32 -1.85 -1.36
N ILE A 148 -18.02 -2.27 -2.59
CA ILE A 148 -16.97 -1.66 -3.42
C ILE A 148 -17.28 -0.17 -3.66
N THR A 149 -18.53 0.19 -3.95
CA THR A 149 -18.96 1.59 -4.08
C THR A 149 -18.79 2.38 -2.78
N ASN A 150 -19.03 1.78 -1.61
CA ASN A 150 -18.80 2.44 -0.33
C ASN A 150 -17.32 2.71 -0.06
N ILE A 151 -16.44 1.77 -0.44
CA ILE A 151 -14.99 1.97 -0.39
C ILE A 151 -14.61 3.15 -1.29
N TYR A 152 -15.08 3.16 -2.54
CA TYR A 152 -14.80 4.24 -3.49
C TYR A 152 -15.17 5.62 -2.91
N LYS A 153 -16.41 5.77 -2.42
CA LYS A 153 -16.88 7.01 -1.78
C LYS A 153 -16.06 7.41 -0.56
N ARG A 154 -15.51 6.46 0.18
CA ARG A 154 -14.64 6.74 1.33
C ARG A 154 -13.28 7.25 0.86
N VAL A 155 -12.71 6.66 -0.19
CA VAL A 155 -11.47 7.14 -0.80
C VAL A 155 -11.65 8.55 -1.34
N GLU A 156 -12.74 8.85 -2.05
CA GLU A 156 -13.06 10.22 -2.51
C GLU A 156 -13.10 11.23 -1.36
N LYS A 157 -13.73 10.86 -0.24
CA LYS A 157 -13.78 11.72 0.96
C LYS A 157 -12.44 11.89 1.64
N HIS A 158 -11.54 10.91 1.53
CA HIS A 158 -10.20 10.98 2.11
C HIS A 158 -9.27 11.82 1.22
N LEU A 159 -9.44 11.75 -0.10
CA LEU A 159 -8.61 12.40 -1.12
C LEU A 159 -9.48 13.28 -2.04
N PRO A 160 -10.09 14.37 -1.53
CA PRO A 160 -11.02 15.18 -2.33
C PRO A 160 -10.34 15.90 -3.50
N SER A 161 -9.11 16.38 -3.30
CA SER A 161 -8.41 17.23 -4.27
C SER A 161 -7.17 16.58 -4.91
N ASN A 162 -6.76 15.39 -4.46
CA ASN A 162 -5.59 14.69 -4.98
C ASN A 162 -6.02 13.54 -5.92
N THR A 163 -6.48 13.90 -7.11
CA THR A 163 -7.02 12.95 -8.10
C THR A 163 -5.98 11.91 -8.53
N ASP A 164 -4.71 12.30 -8.70
CA ASP A 164 -3.64 11.39 -9.09
C ASP A 164 -3.43 10.28 -8.04
N LEU A 165 -3.26 10.67 -6.77
CA LEU A 165 -3.11 9.71 -5.68
C LEU A 165 -4.38 8.88 -5.49
N ARG A 166 -5.56 9.49 -5.65
CA ARG A 166 -6.84 8.78 -5.57
C ARG A 166 -6.94 7.66 -6.61
N MET A 167 -6.54 7.92 -7.86
CA MET A 167 -6.46 6.90 -8.91
C MET A 167 -5.44 5.80 -8.56
N GLU A 168 -4.25 6.16 -8.05
CA GLU A 168 -3.25 5.18 -7.63
C GLU A 168 -3.77 4.28 -6.50
N VAL A 169 -4.40 4.87 -5.48
CA VAL A 169 -5.07 4.14 -4.38
C VAL A 169 -6.17 3.23 -4.90
N TRP A 170 -6.99 3.70 -5.84
CA TRP A 170 -8.08 2.89 -6.40
C TRP A 170 -7.57 1.69 -7.20
N ARG A 171 -6.49 1.87 -7.98
CA ARG A 171 -5.81 0.76 -8.68
C ARG A 171 -5.22 -0.24 -7.70
N ALA A 172 -4.60 0.22 -6.61
CA ALA A 172 -4.07 -0.65 -5.57
C ALA A 172 -5.17 -1.44 -4.84
N LEU A 173 -6.31 -0.80 -4.54
CA LEU A 173 -7.51 -1.46 -4.01
C LEU A 173 -8.02 -2.55 -4.95
N GLN A 174 -8.15 -2.25 -6.24
CA GLN A 174 -8.57 -3.23 -7.24
C GLN A 174 -7.61 -4.42 -7.30
N ALA A 175 -6.30 -4.17 -7.35
CA ALA A 175 -5.28 -5.22 -7.43
C ALA A 175 -5.32 -6.14 -6.21
N TYR A 176 -5.32 -5.57 -5.00
CA TYR A 176 -5.41 -6.32 -3.75
C TYR A 176 -6.69 -7.15 -3.66
N PHE A 177 -7.84 -6.54 -3.97
CA PHE A 177 -9.11 -7.23 -3.87
C PHE A 177 -9.20 -8.39 -4.87
N LEU A 178 -8.77 -8.17 -6.12
CA LEU A 178 -8.76 -9.21 -7.14
C LEU A 178 -7.82 -10.35 -6.79
N ASP A 179 -6.65 -10.07 -6.21
CA ASP A 179 -5.71 -11.09 -5.76
C ASP A 179 -6.35 -11.98 -4.67
N ARG A 180 -6.90 -11.36 -3.62
CA ARG A 180 -7.62 -12.09 -2.55
C ARG A 180 -8.80 -12.90 -3.09
N PHE A 181 -9.60 -12.31 -3.98
CA PHE A 181 -10.77 -12.99 -4.54
C PHE A 181 -10.38 -14.15 -5.45
N LYS A 182 -9.37 -14.00 -6.30
CA LYS A 182 -8.87 -15.10 -7.16
C LYS A 182 -8.28 -16.24 -6.35
N LYS A 183 -7.51 -15.91 -5.30
CA LYS A 183 -6.99 -16.92 -4.37
C LYS A 183 -8.14 -17.73 -3.76
N PHE A 184 -9.18 -17.04 -3.29
CA PHE A 184 -10.40 -17.67 -2.77
C PHE A 184 -11.13 -18.53 -3.81
N GLU A 185 -11.32 -18.04 -5.03
CA GLU A 185 -11.92 -18.81 -6.13
C GLU A 185 -11.14 -20.11 -6.40
N SER A 186 -9.81 -20.02 -6.48
CA SER A 186 -8.93 -21.17 -6.71
C SER A 186 -9.01 -22.18 -5.57
N GLN A 187 -8.96 -21.72 -4.32
CA GLN A 187 -9.08 -22.57 -3.15
C GLN A 187 -10.42 -23.30 -3.13
N VAL A 188 -11.52 -22.60 -3.45
CA VAL A 188 -12.86 -23.22 -3.50
C VAL A 188 -12.95 -24.25 -4.64
N ALA A 189 -12.43 -23.92 -5.82
CA ALA A 189 -12.47 -24.82 -6.97
C ALA A 189 -11.70 -26.12 -6.74
N GLN A 190 -10.52 -26.04 -6.09
CA GLN A 190 -9.67 -27.20 -5.81
C GLN A 190 -10.24 -28.10 -4.71
N CYS A 191 -10.91 -27.53 -3.71
CA CYS A 191 -11.30 -28.28 -2.51
C CYS A 191 -12.76 -28.78 -2.55
N TYR A 192 -13.62 -28.16 -3.36
CA TYR A 192 -15.05 -28.46 -3.36
C TYR A 192 -15.56 -28.78 -4.77
N HIS A 193 -15.19 -29.95 -5.31
CA HIS A 193 -15.50 -30.41 -6.68
C HIS A 193 -17.00 -30.35 -7.07
N ASN A 194 -17.93 -30.38 -6.10
CA ASN A 194 -19.38 -30.29 -6.31
C ASN A 194 -19.97 -28.92 -5.96
N PHE A 195 -19.13 -27.89 -5.75
CA PHE A 195 -19.59 -26.52 -5.51
C PHE A 195 -19.98 -25.93 -6.87
N LYS A 196 -21.28 -25.69 -7.09
CA LYS A 196 -21.73 -24.91 -8.25
C LYS A 196 -20.97 -23.59 -8.25
N GLU A 197 -20.57 -23.11 -9.42
CA GLU A 197 -19.79 -21.88 -9.60
C GLU A 197 -20.20 -20.76 -8.64
N LEU A 198 -19.20 -20.02 -8.13
CA LEU A 198 -19.46 -18.91 -7.22
C LEU A 198 -20.43 -17.91 -7.89
N PRO A 199 -21.43 -17.38 -7.15
CA PRO A 199 -22.42 -16.44 -7.70
C PRO A 199 -21.83 -15.14 -8.29
N LYS A 200 -20.59 -14.84 -7.91
CA LYS A 200 -19.79 -13.74 -8.45
C LYS A 200 -18.39 -14.26 -8.66
N THR A 201 -17.78 -13.82 -9.75
CA THR A 201 -16.42 -14.17 -10.13
C THR A 201 -15.46 -12.99 -9.97
N SER A 202 -14.16 -13.23 -10.01
CA SER A 202 -13.15 -12.17 -10.09
C SER A 202 -13.36 -11.28 -11.33
N ALA A 203 -13.97 -11.78 -12.41
CA ALA A 203 -14.37 -10.97 -13.56
C ALA A 203 -15.46 -9.96 -13.20
N ASP A 204 -16.46 -10.34 -12.40
CA ASP A 204 -17.50 -9.42 -11.91
C ASP A 204 -16.91 -8.34 -10.99
N VAL A 205 -16.04 -8.75 -10.08
CA VAL A 205 -15.29 -7.83 -9.21
C VAL A 205 -14.51 -6.83 -10.04
N LYS A 206 -13.78 -7.29 -11.07
CA LYS A 206 -13.01 -6.41 -11.95
C LYS A 206 -13.90 -5.37 -12.61
N LYS A 207 -15.08 -5.76 -13.10
CA LYS A 207 -16.07 -4.83 -13.68
C LYS A 207 -16.56 -3.80 -12.67
N TYR A 208 -16.81 -4.19 -11.42
CA TYR A 208 -17.23 -3.26 -10.36
C TYR A 208 -16.16 -2.21 -10.02
N PHE A 209 -14.88 -2.57 -10.02
CA PHE A 209 -13.81 -1.59 -9.86
C PHE A 209 -13.65 -0.68 -11.08
N GLN A 210 -13.82 -1.24 -12.28
CA GLN A 210 -13.70 -0.50 -13.54
C GLN A 210 -14.81 0.53 -13.74
N SER A 211 -16.03 0.29 -13.26
CA SER A 211 -17.13 1.27 -13.39
C SER A 211 -16.78 2.60 -12.75
N HIS A 212 -16.09 2.59 -11.61
CA HIS A 212 -15.66 3.82 -10.92
C HIS A 212 -14.46 4.52 -11.57
N MET A 213 -13.70 3.84 -12.44
CA MET A 213 -12.61 4.48 -13.22
C MET A 213 -13.09 5.16 -14.50
N ALA A 214 -14.27 4.78 -15.01
CA ALA A 214 -14.88 5.44 -16.15
C ALA A 214 -15.42 6.83 -15.76
N ASP A 215 -15.97 6.94 -14.55
CA ASP A 215 -16.56 8.17 -14.04
C ASP A 215 -15.50 9.29 -13.86
N GLU A 216 -14.27 8.95 -13.45
CA GLU A 216 -13.18 9.95 -13.29
C GLU A 216 -12.57 10.46 -14.60
N LYS A 217 -12.75 9.79 -15.74
CA LYS A 217 -12.27 10.30 -17.05
C LYS A 217 -13.19 11.35 -17.67
N THR A 218 -14.37 11.53 -17.08
CA THR A 218 -15.45 12.38 -17.62
C THR A 218 -15.67 13.65 -16.76
N SER A 219 -14.94 13.77 -15.65
CA SER A 219 -14.90 14.91 -14.72
C SER A 219 -13.55 15.61 -14.82
#